data_AF-A0A2S8URY6-F1
#
_entry.id   AF-A0A2S8URY6-F1
#
_cell.length_a   1.000
_cell.length_b   1.000
_cell.length_c   1.000
_cell.angle_alpha   90.00
_cell.angle_beta   90.00
_cell.angle_gamma   90.00
#
_symmetry.space_group_name_H-M   'P 1'
#
loop_
_entity.id
_entity.type
_entity.pdbx_description
1 polymer ?
#
loop_
_entity_poly.entity_id
_entity_poly.type
_entity_poly.pdbx_seq_one_letter_code
_entity_poly.pdbx_strand_id
1 'polypeptide(L)'
;MGGNHDNGSVKSSITIQYSLNTKGDQIRTEKVTGSWTPDPGFGLKDRKVEIYSGGGLPSIIKKAPTTNSYSYSTGWGFQTKPPQNSLTSPRVLAEVKYQLSGTGSAWLKLTHWVDLSGI
;
A
#
# COMPACT_ATOMS: atom_id res chain seq x y z
N MET A 1 8.29 -5.58 -5.92
CA MET A 1 7.10 -5.38 -6.77
C MET A 1 6.49 -4.03 -6.44
N GLY A 2 5.79 -3.36 -7.35
CA GLY A 2 5.19 -2.06 -7.07
C GLY A 2 4.10 -1.71 -8.07
N GLY A 3 3.38 -0.63 -7.79
CA GLY A 3 2.31 -0.12 -8.62
C GLY A 3 2.18 1.39 -8.45
N ASN A 4 1.63 2.01 -9.48
CA ASN A 4 1.25 3.42 -9.49
C ASN A 4 -0.24 3.51 -9.80
N HIS A 5 -0.92 4.47 -9.18
CA HIS A 5 -2.30 4.78 -9.46
C HIS A 5 -2.46 6.29 -9.55
N ASP A 6 -3.05 6.77 -10.64
CA ASP A 6 -3.30 8.18 -10.92
C ASP A 6 -4.79 8.35 -11.25
N ASN A 7 -5.48 9.20 -10.51
CA ASN A 7 -6.88 9.51 -10.74
C ASN A 7 -7.11 10.90 -11.37
N GLY A 8 -6.05 11.55 -11.86
CA GLY A 8 -6.09 12.89 -12.44
C GLY A 8 -6.14 14.03 -11.41
N SER A 9 -5.89 13.71 -10.14
CA SER A 9 -5.77 14.72 -9.06
C SER A 9 -4.67 14.37 -8.07
N VAL A 10 -4.42 13.08 -7.86
CA VAL A 10 -3.38 12.58 -6.97
C VAL A 10 -2.74 11.34 -7.60
N LYS A 11 -1.41 11.34 -7.63
CA LYS A 11 -0.60 10.18 -8.01
C LYS A 11 -0.18 9.43 -6.76
N SER A 12 -0.50 8.15 -6.67
CA SER A 12 -0.13 7.26 -5.58
C SER A 12 0.88 6.23 -6.07
N SER A 13 1.94 5.98 -5.30
CA SER A 13 2.90 4.91 -5.56
C SER A 13 3.03 3.99 -4.35
N ILE A 14 3.19 2.69 -4.62
CA ILE A 14 3.45 1.65 -3.62
C ILE A 14 4.58 0.78 -4.15
N THR A 15 5.55 0.46 -3.30
CA THR A 15 6.58 -0.54 -3.53
C THR A 15 6.65 -1.48 -2.35
N ILE A 16 6.59 -2.78 -2.64
CA ILE A 16 6.72 -3.89 -1.71
C ILE A 16 8.06 -4.56 -1.96
N GLN A 17 8.95 -4.46 -0.98
CA GLN A 17 10.17 -5.25 -0.89
C GLN A 17 9.86 -6.56 -0.17
N TYR A 18 10.25 -7.68 -0.78
CA TYR A 18 9.99 -9.01 -0.26
C TYR A 18 11.14 -9.96 -0.59
N SER A 19 11.20 -11.08 0.14
CA SER A 19 12.10 -12.19 -0.12
C SER A 19 11.32 -13.50 -0.21
N LEU A 20 11.80 -14.41 -1.05
CA LEU A 20 11.40 -15.83 -1.05
C LEU A 20 12.47 -16.64 -0.31
N ASN A 21 12.08 -17.72 0.36
CA ASN A 21 13.05 -18.67 0.88
C ASN A 21 13.68 -19.49 -0.27
N THR A 22 14.69 -20.32 0.03
CA THR A 22 15.40 -21.13 -0.97
C THR A 22 14.49 -22.05 -1.79
N LYS A 23 13.37 -22.50 -1.21
CA LYS A 23 12.41 -23.39 -1.88
C LYS A 23 11.34 -22.65 -2.68
N GLY A 24 11.21 -21.33 -2.52
CA GLY A 24 10.16 -20.52 -3.14
C GLY A 24 8.75 -20.73 -2.59
N ASP A 25 8.58 -21.58 -1.58
CA ASP A 25 7.31 -21.93 -0.94
C ASP A 25 6.96 -21.03 0.26
N GLN A 26 7.89 -20.14 0.65
CA GLN A 26 7.65 -19.14 1.68
C GLN A 26 8.01 -17.74 1.18
N ILE A 27 7.27 -16.76 1.65
CA ILE A 27 7.43 -15.36 1.32
C ILE A 27 7.48 -14.51 2.59
N ARG A 28 8.29 -13.46 2.56
CA ARG A 28 8.40 -12.45 3.61
C ARG A 28 8.28 -11.08 2.97
N THR A 29 7.29 -10.29 3.38
CA THR A 29 7.30 -8.84 3.10
C THR A 29 8.25 -8.18 4.07
N GLU A 30 9.27 -7.49 3.59
CA GLU A 30 10.34 -6.90 4.41
C GLU A 30 10.07 -5.43 4.72
N LYS A 31 9.70 -4.70 3.67
CA LYS A 31 9.52 -3.25 3.72
C LYS A 31 8.50 -2.81 2.70
N VAL A 32 7.73 -1.79 3.07
CA VAL A 32 6.79 -1.11 2.18
C VAL A 32 7.15 0.37 2.14
N THR A 33 7.30 0.90 0.93
CA THR A 33 7.50 2.33 0.69
C THR A 33 6.45 2.85 -0.28
N GLY A 34 6.16 4.14 -0.21
CA GLY A 34 5.26 4.75 -1.16
C GLY A 34 5.06 6.23 -0.92
N SER A 35 4.23 6.83 -1.76
CA SER A 35 3.96 8.26 -1.71
C SER A 35 2.62 8.63 -2.34
N TRP A 36 2.14 9.83 -2.01
CA TRP A 36 1.06 10.52 -2.68
C TRP A 36 1.54 11.90 -3.14
N THR A 37 1.41 12.18 -4.43
CA THR A 37 1.75 13.46 -5.03
C THR A 37 0.46 14.10 -5.55
N PRO A 38 -0.06 15.15 -4.89
CA PRO A 38 -1.22 15.87 -5.40
C PRO A 38 -0.82 16.73 -6.61
N ASP A 39 -1.72 16.87 -7.57
CA ASP A 39 -1.61 17.91 -8.59
C ASP A 39 -1.81 19.30 -7.96
N PRO A 40 -1.31 20.38 -8.60
CA PRO A 40 -1.43 21.73 -8.07
C PRO A 40 -2.88 22.10 -7.68
N GLY A 41 -3.03 22.73 -6.52
CA GLY A 41 -4.33 23.12 -5.97
C GLY A 41 -5.02 22.04 -5.13
N PHE A 42 -4.60 20.78 -5.19
CA PHE A 42 -5.18 19.72 -4.36
C PHE A 42 -4.51 19.60 -2.99
N GLY A 43 -5.31 19.62 -1.94
CA GLY A 43 -4.89 19.31 -0.56
C GLY A 43 -5.09 17.83 -0.23
N LEU A 44 -4.26 17.29 0.67
CA LEU A 44 -4.30 15.89 1.10
C LEU A 44 -4.45 15.74 2.61
N LYS A 45 -5.32 14.83 3.07
CA LYS A 45 -5.47 14.47 4.49
C LYS A 45 -5.89 13.01 4.69
N ASP A 46 -6.01 12.59 5.95
CA ASP A 46 -6.53 11.26 6.35
C ASP A 46 -5.84 10.11 5.60
N ARG A 47 -4.51 10.14 5.55
CA ARG A 47 -3.70 9.09 4.91
C ARG A 47 -3.78 7.81 5.72
N LYS A 48 -3.90 6.69 5.02
CA LYS A 48 -3.93 5.36 5.63
C LYS A 48 -3.05 4.41 4.82
N VAL A 49 -2.22 3.64 5.51
CA VAL A 49 -1.50 2.51 4.93
C VAL A 49 -1.81 1.27 5.74
N GLU A 50 -2.23 0.21 5.06
CA GLU A 50 -2.43 -1.11 5.67
C GLU A 50 -1.60 -2.14 4.92
N ILE A 51 -0.76 -2.86 5.64
CA ILE A 51 0.12 -3.91 5.09
C ILE A 51 -0.40 -5.24 5.61
N TYR A 52 -0.61 -6.20 4.72
CA TYR A 52 -1.15 -7.52 5.00
C TYR A 52 -0.08 -8.58 4.70
N SER A 53 0.18 -9.49 5.64
CA SER A 53 1.21 -10.53 5.49
C SER A 53 0.85 -11.62 4.47
N GLY A 54 -0.40 -11.67 4.03
CA GLY A 54 -0.95 -12.79 3.27
C GLY A 54 -1.38 -13.96 4.18
N GLY A 55 -1.94 -15.00 3.56
CA GLY A 55 -2.61 -16.12 4.22
C GLY A 55 -4.12 -15.88 4.40
N GLY A 56 -4.84 -16.92 4.85
CA GLY A 56 -6.28 -16.82 5.16
C GLY A 56 -6.59 -15.93 6.37
N LEU A 57 -5.62 -15.81 7.31
CA LEU A 57 -5.68 -14.93 8.47
C LEU A 57 -4.39 -14.09 8.53
N PRO A 58 -4.32 -12.99 7.77
CA PRO A 58 -3.10 -12.21 7.67
C PRO A 58 -2.83 -11.41 8.95
N SER A 59 -1.56 -11.28 9.32
CA SER A 59 -1.10 -10.21 10.20
C SER A 59 -1.22 -8.87 9.47
N ILE A 60 -1.63 -7.83 10.19
CA ILE A 60 -1.89 -6.50 9.60
C ILE A 60 -1.11 -5.43 10.36
N ILE A 61 -0.36 -4.62 9.63
CA ILE A 61 0.21 -3.36 10.14
C ILE A 61 -0.64 -2.21 9.60
N LYS A 62 -1.20 -1.40 10.50
CA LYS A 62 -1.96 -0.19 10.16
C LYS A 62 -1.17 1.06 10.54
N LYS A 63 -1.09 2.02 9.62
CA LYS A 63 -0.39 3.30 9.80
C LYS A 63 -1.24 4.45 9.29
N ALA A 64 -1.11 5.60 9.95
CA ALA A 64 -1.70 6.87 9.55
C ALA A 64 -0.57 7.90 9.33
N PRO A 65 0.07 7.92 8.14
CA PRO A 65 1.15 8.85 7.86
C PRO A 65 0.67 10.30 7.94
N THR A 66 1.48 11.20 8.51
CA THR A 66 1.23 12.64 8.48
C THR A 66 1.84 13.32 7.25
N THR A 67 2.85 12.68 6.64
CA THR A 67 3.54 13.11 5.43
C THR A 67 3.02 12.40 4.18
N ASN A 68 3.32 12.99 3.02
CA ASN A 68 2.96 12.44 1.70
C ASN A 68 3.84 11.27 1.24
N SER A 69 4.82 10.85 2.05
CA SER A 69 5.66 9.70 1.79
C SER A 69 5.72 8.82 3.03
N TYR A 70 5.96 7.52 2.83
CA TYR A 70 6.06 6.55 3.90
C TYR A 70 7.06 5.44 3.57
N SER A 71 7.64 4.87 4.64
CA SER A 71 8.62 3.80 4.59
C SER A 71 8.53 2.99 5.88
N TYR A 72 7.99 1.77 5.79
CA TYR A 72 7.72 0.92 6.95
C TYR A 72 8.36 -0.45 6.76
N SER A 73 9.26 -0.82 7.68
CA SER A 73 9.69 -2.21 7.85
C SER A 73 8.58 -2.99 8.54
N THR A 74 8.36 -4.24 8.11
CA THR A 74 7.29 -5.08 8.69
C THR A 74 7.74 -5.80 9.96
N GLY A 75 9.01 -6.20 10.02
CA GLY A 75 9.54 -7.08 11.06
C GLY A 75 9.01 -8.52 10.99
N TRP A 76 8.34 -8.91 9.90
CA TRP A 76 7.77 -10.25 9.78
C TRP A 76 8.80 -11.30 9.37
N GLY A 77 8.62 -12.52 9.88
CA GLY A 77 9.31 -13.71 9.40
C GLY A 77 8.76 -14.20 8.06
N PHE A 78 9.32 -15.31 7.58
CA PHE A 78 8.76 -16.04 6.45
C PHE A 78 7.39 -16.62 6.80
N GLN A 79 6.46 -16.51 5.87
CA GLN A 79 5.11 -17.06 5.92
C GLN A 79 4.98 -18.06 4.77
N THR A 80 4.15 -19.09 4.91
CA THR A 80 3.81 -19.96 3.78
C THR A 80 3.25 -19.11 2.64
N LYS A 81 3.82 -19.27 1.44
CA LYS A 81 3.34 -18.59 0.25
C LYS A 81 1.94 -19.13 -0.07
N PRO A 82 0.89 -18.31 0.04
CA PRO A 82 -0.47 -18.77 -0.20
C PRO A 82 -0.70 -18.99 -1.71
N PRO A 83 -1.75 -19.74 -2.09
CA PRO A 83 -2.15 -19.83 -3.49
C PRO A 83 -2.37 -18.43 -4.08
N GLN A 84 -1.93 -18.24 -5.31
CA GLN A 84 -1.81 -16.96 -6.00
C GLN A 84 -3.18 -16.32 -6.30
N ASN A 85 -3.73 -15.58 -5.33
CA ASN A 85 -4.84 -14.66 -5.56
C ASN A 85 -4.69 -13.39 -4.70
N SER A 86 -5.41 -12.34 -5.06
CA SER A 86 -5.33 -11.02 -4.39
C SER A 86 -5.89 -10.99 -2.97
N LEU A 87 -6.65 -12.02 -2.54
CA LEU A 87 -7.23 -12.11 -1.19
C LEU A 87 -6.24 -12.70 -0.19
N THR A 88 -5.47 -13.69 -0.62
CA THR A 88 -4.54 -14.40 0.25
C THR A 88 -3.09 -13.97 0.06
N SER A 89 -2.72 -13.31 -1.03
CA SER A 89 -1.33 -12.84 -1.21
C SER A 89 -0.98 -11.68 -0.28
N PRO A 90 0.31 -11.53 0.12
CA PRO A 90 0.76 -10.32 0.79
C PRO A 90 0.40 -9.10 -0.04
N ARG A 91 -0.13 -8.06 0.59
CA ARG A 91 -0.70 -6.90 -0.10
C ARG A 91 -0.64 -5.65 0.73
N VAL A 92 -0.71 -4.51 0.06
CA VAL A 92 -0.66 -3.18 0.66
C VAL A 92 -1.82 -2.37 0.12
N LEU A 93 -2.53 -1.73 1.03
CA LEU A 93 -3.49 -0.67 0.76
C LEU A 93 -2.87 0.68 1.12
N ALA A 94 -2.95 1.63 0.21
CA ALA A 94 -2.71 3.04 0.47
C ALA A 94 -3.97 3.85 0.14
N GLU A 95 -4.51 4.55 1.13
CA GLU A 95 -5.64 5.48 0.97
C GLU A 95 -5.24 6.91 1.36
N VAL A 96 -5.82 7.89 0.68
CA VAL A 96 -5.73 9.30 1.04
C VAL A 96 -7.01 10.03 0.65
N LYS A 97 -7.41 11.02 1.44
CA LYS A 97 -8.45 11.96 1.04
C LYS A 97 -7.85 13.18 0.35
N TYR A 98 -8.50 13.63 -0.72
CA TYR A 98 -8.07 14.78 -1.50
C TYR A 98 -9.24 15.71 -1.83
N GLN A 99 -8.93 16.99 -2.02
CA GLN A 99 -9.90 18.01 -2.40
C GLN A 99 -9.20 19.16 -3.13
N LEU A 100 -9.85 19.77 -4.12
CA LEU A 100 -9.42 21.06 -4.65
C LEU A 100 -9.55 22.12 -3.55
N SER A 101 -8.44 22.79 -3.24
CA SER A 101 -8.35 23.74 -2.14
C SER A 101 -9.16 24.99 -2.44
N GLY A 102 -9.80 25.56 -1.42
CA GLY A 102 -10.52 26.84 -1.54
C GLY A 102 -11.90 26.78 -2.20
N THR A 103 -12.37 25.61 -2.66
CA THR A 103 -13.67 25.48 -3.33
C THR A 103 -14.81 25.05 -2.40
N GLY A 104 -14.51 24.62 -1.17
CA GLY A 104 -15.51 24.04 -0.26
C GLY A 104 -16.09 22.68 -0.73
N SER A 105 -15.58 22.11 -1.82
CA SER A 105 -16.00 20.80 -2.35
C SER A 105 -15.85 19.65 -1.32
N ALA A 106 -16.55 18.55 -1.55
CA ALA A 106 -16.38 17.37 -0.71
C ALA A 106 -14.96 16.78 -0.85
N TRP A 107 -14.43 16.24 0.25
CA TRP A 107 -13.21 15.43 0.22
C TRP A 107 -13.51 14.09 -0.47
N LEU A 108 -12.83 13.83 -1.57
CA LEU A 108 -12.85 12.55 -2.28
C LEU A 108 -11.79 11.61 -1.69
N LYS A 109 -11.87 10.32 -2.01
CA LYS A 109 -10.93 9.30 -1.52
C LYS A 109 -10.26 8.59 -2.70
N LEU A 110 -8.94 8.53 -2.67
CA LEU A 110 -8.15 7.64 -3.51
C LEU A 110 -7.83 6.38 -2.70
N THR A 111 -8.02 5.21 -3.33
CA THR A 111 -7.71 3.89 -2.79
C THR A 111 -6.82 3.17 -3.79
N HIS A 112 -5.64 2.72 -3.36
CA HIS A 112 -4.67 2.04 -4.22
C HIS A 112 -4.20 0.74 -3.55
N TRP A 113 -4.31 -0.38 -4.27
CA TRP A 113 -3.85 -1.69 -3.85
C TRP A 113 -2.67 -2.15 -4.70
N VAL A 114 -1.68 -2.79 -4.05
CA VAL A 114 -0.66 -3.62 -4.70
C VAL A 114 -0.57 -4.92 -3.92
N ASP A 115 -0.55 -6.05 -4.61
CA ASP A 115 -0.46 -7.38 -4.01
C ASP A 115 0.59 -8.23 -4.73
N LEU A 116 1.14 -9.24 -4.06
CA LEU A 116 2.17 -10.12 -4.60
C LEU A 116 1.62 -11.38 -5.29
N SER A 117 0.37 -11.40 -5.76
CA SER A 117 -0.24 -12.62 -6.32
C SER A 117 0.41 -13.13 -7.61
N GLY A 118 1.09 -12.26 -8.37
CA GLY A 118 1.81 -12.64 -9.60
C GLY A 118 3.26 -13.11 -9.39
N ILE A 119 3.72 -13.21 -8.13
CA ILE A 119 5.07 -13.69 -7.76
C ILE A 119 5.01 -15.16 -7.40
#